data_AF-A0A6M0F7A6-F1
#
_entry.id   AF-A0A6M0F7A6-F1
#
_cell.length_a   1.000
_cell.length_b   1.000
_cell.length_c   1.000
_cell.angle_alpha   90.00
_cell.angle_beta   90.00
_cell.angle_gamma   90.00
#
_symmetry.space_group_name_H-M   'P 1'
#
loop_
_entity.id
_entity.type
_entity.pdbx_description
1 polymer ?
#
loop_
_entity_poly.entity_id
_entity_poly.type
_entity_poly.pdbx_seq_one_letter_code
_entity_poly.pdbx_strand_id
1 'polypeptide(L)'
;MTLQELQEQACQLSVSDRLALVNAIVRSLQGHPTEDWQYLIARPHPWRKQLYIKGKKLLASTVWQDMIINNMSPEDAADNWDLPIAVIQEVIDYCNSHQDLIALEAAEERHRLEAKGVSLEPQPIAR
;
A
#
# COMPACT_ATOMS: atom_id res chain seq x y z
N MET A 1 -0.46 -23.41 -15.28
CA MET A 1 1.00 -23.20 -15.35
C MET A 1 1.50 -22.98 -13.94
N THR A 2 2.35 -23.86 -13.44
CA THR A 2 2.89 -23.82 -12.08
C THR A 2 4.18 -23.00 -12.03
N LEU A 3 4.57 -22.55 -10.84
CA LEU A 3 5.87 -21.88 -10.63
C LEU A 3 7.05 -22.76 -11.07
N GLN A 4 6.92 -24.06 -10.89
CA GLN A 4 7.93 -25.04 -11.28
C GLN A 4 8.06 -25.14 -12.80
N GLU A 5 6.95 -25.20 -13.52
CA GLU A 5 6.93 -25.20 -14.99
C GLU A 5 7.55 -23.91 -15.56
N LEU A 6 7.30 -22.77 -14.92
CA LEU A 6 7.89 -21.47 -15.30
C LEU A 6 9.41 -21.44 -15.09
N GLN A 7 9.90 -21.98 -13.97
CA GLN A 7 11.34 -22.06 -13.70
C GLN A 7 12.05 -22.96 -14.71
N GLU A 8 11.45 -24.10 -15.05
CA GLU A 8 12.02 -25.05 -16.01
C GLU A 8 12.10 -24.44 -17.42
N GLN A 9 11.07 -23.71 -17.84
CA GLN A 9 11.08 -22.97 -19.11
C GLN A 9 12.14 -21.86 -19.13
N ALA A 10 12.29 -21.11 -18.03
CA ALA A 10 13.31 -20.06 -17.93
C ALA A 10 14.75 -20.63 -17.99
N CYS A 11 14.97 -21.85 -17.49
CA CYS A 11 16.27 -22.52 -17.56
C CYS A 11 16.67 -22.95 -18.98
N GLN A 12 15.71 -23.12 -19.89
CA GLN A 12 15.97 -23.47 -21.30
C GLN A 12 16.37 -22.28 -22.17
N LEU A 13 16.27 -21.06 -21.65
CA LEU A 13 16.60 -19.84 -22.38
C LEU A 13 18.12 -19.63 -22.51
N SER A 14 18.53 -18.94 -23.58
CA SER A 14 19.91 -18.48 -23.73
C SER A 14 20.29 -17.54 -22.57
N VAL A 15 21.60 -17.36 -22.31
CA VAL A 15 22.04 -16.43 -21.25
C VAL A 15 21.56 -15.00 -21.52
N SER A 16 21.51 -14.58 -22.79
CA SER A 16 21.00 -13.27 -23.20
C SER A 16 19.51 -13.12 -22.91
N ASP A 17 18.71 -14.14 -23.24
CA ASP A 17 17.26 -14.11 -23.04
C ASP A 17 16.89 -14.21 -21.56
N ARG A 18 17.66 -14.98 -20.77
CA ARG A 18 17.54 -15.00 -19.31
C ARG A 18 17.82 -13.63 -18.70
N LEU A 19 18.86 -12.95 -19.17
CA LEU A 19 19.18 -11.60 -18.71
C LEU A 19 18.09 -10.60 -19.09
N ALA A 20 17.54 -10.70 -20.30
CA ALA A 20 16.42 -9.87 -20.74
C ALA A 20 15.16 -10.10 -19.88
N LEU A 21 14.84 -11.36 -19.59
CA LEU A 21 13.71 -11.75 -18.73
C LEU A 21 13.87 -11.21 -17.31
N VAL A 22 15.05 -11.38 -16.69
CA VAL A 22 15.35 -10.84 -15.36
C VAL A 22 15.22 -9.32 -15.36
N ASN A 23 15.74 -8.63 -16.37
CA ASN A 23 15.59 -7.18 -16.49
C ASN A 23 14.13 -6.74 -16.65
N ALA A 24 13.33 -7.48 -17.41
CA ALA A 24 11.90 -7.20 -17.56
C ALA A 24 11.15 -7.38 -16.24
N ILE A 25 11.44 -8.47 -15.51
CA ILE A 25 10.89 -8.72 -14.17
C ILE A 25 11.31 -7.61 -13.21
N VAL A 26 12.59 -7.28 -13.15
CA VAL A 26 13.10 -6.18 -12.31
C VAL A 26 12.42 -4.87 -12.66
N ARG A 27 12.22 -4.54 -13.93
CA ARG A 27 11.48 -3.31 -14.33
C ARG A 27 9.99 -3.36 -13.96
N SER A 28 9.35 -4.53 -14.05
CA SER A 28 7.96 -4.68 -13.61
C SER A 28 7.80 -4.60 -12.09
N LEU A 29 8.85 -4.97 -11.35
CA LEU A 29 8.89 -4.94 -9.89
C LEU A 29 9.45 -3.62 -9.34
N GLN A 30 10.24 -2.90 -10.13
CA GLN A 30 10.58 -1.51 -9.88
C GLN A 30 9.29 -0.73 -10.01
N GLY A 31 8.72 -0.37 -8.86
CA GLY A 31 7.59 0.55 -8.78
C GLY A 31 7.86 1.78 -9.62
N HIS A 32 6.76 2.38 -10.08
CA HIS A 32 6.71 3.61 -10.85
C HIS A 32 7.77 4.60 -10.35
N PRO A 33 8.44 5.35 -11.25
CA PRO A 33 9.44 6.35 -10.87
C PRO A 33 8.86 7.15 -9.71
N THR A 34 9.61 7.24 -8.60
CA THR A 34 9.22 7.90 -7.35
C THR A 34 8.24 9.02 -7.66
N GLU A 35 6.95 8.74 -7.52
CA GLU A 35 5.93 9.72 -7.85
C GLU A 35 6.23 10.91 -6.95
N ASP A 36 6.45 12.08 -7.56
CA ASP A 36 6.80 13.32 -6.88
C ASP A 36 5.56 13.82 -6.13
N TRP A 37 5.16 13.09 -5.10
CA TRP A 37 4.05 13.44 -4.25
C TRP A 37 4.39 14.73 -3.50
N GLN A 38 3.57 15.75 -3.68
CA GLN A 38 3.79 17.08 -3.14
C GLN A 38 3.55 17.10 -1.62
N TYR A 39 2.49 16.41 -1.18
CA TYR A 39 1.99 16.39 0.19
C TYR A 39 2.17 15.04 0.88
N LEU A 40 2.58 13.99 0.17
CA LEU A 40 2.88 12.68 0.76
C LEU A 40 4.39 12.44 0.87
N ILE A 41 4.82 11.76 1.92
CA ILE A 41 6.24 11.48 2.17
C ILE A 41 6.45 10.11 2.80
N ALA A 42 7.51 9.44 2.37
CA ALA A 42 8.00 8.23 3.03
C ALA A 42 8.60 8.59 4.39
N ARG A 43 8.36 7.76 5.40
CA ARG A 43 9.00 7.88 6.70
C ARG A 43 9.74 6.59 7.05
N PRO A 44 10.88 6.66 7.76
CA PRO A 44 11.53 5.47 8.27
C PRO A 44 10.57 4.68 9.18
N HIS A 45 10.22 3.47 8.77
CA HIS A 45 9.46 2.53 9.58
C HIS A 45 10.08 1.12 9.41
N PRO A 46 10.10 0.28 10.46
CA PRO A 46 10.78 -1.02 10.39
C PRO A 46 10.27 -1.95 9.28
N TRP A 47 9.01 -1.80 8.87
CA TRP A 47 8.39 -2.66 7.87
C TRP A 47 7.33 -1.96 6.98
N ARG A 48 6.89 -0.75 7.34
CA ARG A 48 5.82 -0.03 6.62
C ARG A 48 6.43 0.87 5.56
N LYS A 49 5.83 0.89 4.38
CA LYS A 49 6.22 1.63 3.17
C LYS A 49 5.16 2.61 2.72
N GLN A 50 3.92 2.50 3.20
CA GLN A 50 2.88 3.49 2.94
C GLN A 50 3.34 4.93 3.25
N LEU A 51 2.85 5.87 2.43
CA LEU A 51 3.19 7.28 2.57
C LEU A 51 2.34 7.97 3.64
N TYR A 52 2.97 8.94 4.28
CA TYR A 52 2.38 9.79 5.30
C TYR A 52 2.08 11.17 4.74
N ILE A 53 1.06 11.84 5.26
CA ILE A 53 0.84 13.25 4.99
C ILE A 53 2.02 14.05 5.58
N LYS A 54 2.65 14.87 4.75
CA LYS A 54 3.79 15.72 5.12
C LYS A 54 3.43 16.59 6.31
N GLY A 55 4.31 16.62 7.31
CA GLY A 55 4.07 17.36 8.56
C GLY A 55 3.12 16.69 9.55
N LYS A 56 2.38 15.63 9.17
CA LYS A 56 1.48 14.88 10.07
C LYS A 56 1.98 13.45 10.32
N LYS A 57 1.60 12.85 11.45
CA LYS A 57 1.80 11.41 11.74
C LYS A 57 0.59 10.60 11.29
N LEU A 58 0.09 10.89 10.09
CA LEU A 58 -1.15 10.35 9.54
C LEU A 58 -0.84 9.68 8.21
N LEU A 59 -1.27 8.42 8.03
CA LEU A 59 -1.14 7.68 6.78
C LEU A 59 -2.19 8.16 5.77
N ALA A 60 -1.84 8.16 4.48
CA ALA A 60 -2.79 8.47 3.42
C ALA A 60 -3.98 7.49 3.43
N SER A 61 -3.72 6.20 3.59
CA SER A 61 -4.77 5.16 3.63
C SER A 61 -5.76 5.32 4.77
N THR A 62 -5.35 5.85 5.92
CA THR A 62 -6.27 6.09 7.05
C THR A 62 -7.33 7.10 6.66
N VAL A 63 -6.94 8.21 6.02
CA VAL A 63 -7.88 9.23 5.53
C VAL A 63 -8.77 8.62 4.45
N TRP A 64 -8.18 7.95 3.47
CA TRP A 64 -8.95 7.33 2.37
C TRP A 64 -9.96 6.29 2.86
N GLN A 65 -9.58 5.39 3.78
CA GLN A 65 -10.49 4.40 4.34
C GLN A 65 -11.64 5.05 5.12
N ASP A 66 -11.35 6.08 5.91
CA ASP A 66 -12.37 6.83 6.63
C ASP A 66 -13.37 7.50 5.67
N MET A 67 -12.88 8.05 4.55
CA MET A 67 -13.75 8.59 3.50
C MET A 67 -14.69 7.53 2.93
N ILE A 68 -14.16 6.34 2.61
CA ILE A 68 -14.96 5.24 2.04
C ILE A 68 -15.99 4.73 3.06
N ILE A 69 -15.58 4.50 4.32
CA ILE A 69 -16.45 3.97 5.38
C ILE A 69 -17.59 4.93 5.69
N ASN A 70 -17.33 6.23 5.68
CA ASN A 70 -18.32 7.26 6.01
C ASN A 70 -18.98 7.89 4.78
N ASN A 71 -18.72 7.38 3.57
CA ASN A 71 -19.22 7.93 2.31
C ASN A 71 -18.94 9.45 2.13
N MET A 72 -17.79 9.93 2.59
CA MET A 72 -17.43 11.36 2.52
C MET A 72 -17.07 11.77 1.08
N SER A 73 -17.51 12.96 0.68
CA SER A 73 -16.93 13.65 -0.47
C SER A 73 -15.50 14.13 -0.17
N PRO A 74 -14.68 14.46 -1.18
CA PRO A 74 -13.38 15.09 -0.96
C PRO A 74 -13.45 16.37 -0.12
N GLU A 75 -14.50 17.17 -0.31
CA GLU A 75 -14.75 18.41 0.44
C GLU A 75 -15.08 18.10 1.91
N ASP A 76 -15.99 17.16 2.17
CA ASP A 76 -16.33 16.76 3.54
C ASP A 76 -15.11 16.19 4.27
N ALA A 77 -14.26 15.44 3.57
CA ALA A 77 -13.03 14.89 4.12
C ALA A 77 -12.00 15.98 4.45
N ALA A 78 -11.88 17.00 3.60
CA ALA A 78 -11.02 18.16 3.84
C ALA A 78 -11.41 18.88 5.13
N ASP A 79 -12.71 19.10 5.33
CA ASP A 79 -13.25 19.72 6.53
C ASP A 79 -13.09 18.81 7.77
N ASN A 80 -13.43 17.52 7.65
CA ASN A 80 -13.38 16.55 8.75
C ASN A 80 -11.94 16.33 9.27
N TRP A 81 -10.97 16.24 8.37
CA TRP A 81 -9.57 15.97 8.71
C TRP A 81 -8.72 17.23 8.93
N ASP A 82 -9.31 18.42 8.74
CA ASP A 82 -8.60 19.70 8.75
C ASP A 82 -7.37 19.65 7.83
N LEU A 83 -7.63 19.36 6.55
CA LEU A 83 -6.65 19.20 5.50
C LEU A 83 -7.06 20.00 4.26
N PRO A 84 -6.10 20.64 3.55
CA PRO A 84 -6.41 21.26 2.27
C PRO A 84 -6.94 20.23 1.27
N ILE A 85 -7.92 20.62 0.46
CA ILE A 85 -8.52 19.75 -0.56
C ILE A 85 -7.49 19.12 -1.51
N ALA A 86 -6.41 19.85 -1.83
CA ALA A 86 -5.32 19.34 -2.66
C ALA A 86 -4.59 18.14 -2.03
N VAL A 87 -4.49 18.10 -0.69
CA VAL A 87 -3.93 16.95 0.04
C VAL A 87 -4.88 15.76 -0.04
N ILE A 88 -6.18 16.00 0.13
CA ILE A 88 -7.20 14.94 0.02
C ILE A 88 -7.19 14.32 -1.37
N GLN A 89 -7.11 15.15 -2.42
CA GLN A 89 -7.07 14.65 -3.79
C GLN A 89 -5.84 13.78 -4.05
N GLU A 90 -4.66 14.22 -3.59
CA GLU A 90 -3.43 13.44 -3.71
C GLU A 90 -3.48 12.14 -2.89
N VAL A 91 -4.14 12.15 -1.73
CA VAL A 91 -4.40 10.95 -0.93
C VAL A 91 -5.25 9.94 -1.70
N ILE A 92 -6.32 10.40 -2.37
CA ILE A 92 -7.19 9.55 -3.20
C ILE A 92 -6.39 8.93 -4.33
N ASP A 93 -5.63 9.74 -5.07
CA ASP A 93 -4.83 9.29 -6.21
C ASP A 93 -3.80 8.24 -5.77
N TYR A 94 -3.07 8.51 -4.68
CA TYR A 94 -2.13 7.58 -4.09
C TYR A 94 -2.78 6.26 -3.67
N CYS A 95 -3.89 6.31 -2.94
CA CYS A 95 -4.53 5.09 -2.44
C CYS A 95 -5.12 4.25 -3.57
N ASN A 96 -5.65 4.88 -4.62
CA ASN A 96 -6.14 4.18 -5.80
C ASN A 96 -5.01 3.49 -6.58
N SER A 97 -3.82 4.08 -6.68
CA SER A 97 -2.67 3.46 -7.36
C SER A 97 -1.91 2.44 -6.49
N HIS A 98 -2.08 2.46 -5.17
CA HIS A 98 -1.31 1.62 -4.22
C HIS A 98 -2.18 0.62 -3.42
N GLN A 99 -3.33 0.20 -3.93
CA GLN A 99 -4.23 -0.72 -3.22
C GLN A 99 -3.56 -2.03 -2.80
N ASP A 100 -2.72 -2.62 -3.66
CA ASP A 100 -1.99 -3.86 -3.36
C ASP A 100 -1.02 -3.69 -2.19
N LEU A 101 -0.30 -2.56 -2.14
CA LEU A 101 0.60 -2.24 -1.04
C LEU A 101 -0.19 -2.09 0.28
N ILE A 102 -1.31 -1.36 0.24
CA ILE A 102 -2.16 -1.14 1.41
C ILE A 102 -2.71 -2.48 1.93
N ALA A 103 -3.15 -3.36 1.03
CA ALA A 103 -3.65 -4.68 1.39
C ALA A 103 -2.56 -5.58 2.00
N LEU A 104 -1.37 -5.60 1.38
CA LEU A 104 -0.21 -6.35 1.89
C LEU A 104 0.16 -5.90 3.31
N GLU A 105 0.25 -4.59 3.53
CA GLU A 105 0.61 -4.05 4.83
C GLU A 105 -0.46 -4.25 5.90
N ALA A 106 -1.75 -4.26 5.52
CA ALA A 106 -2.84 -4.61 6.42
C ALA A 106 -2.75 -6.09 6.86
N ALA A 107 -2.39 -7.00 5.95
CA ALA A 107 -2.14 -8.40 6.27
C ALA A 107 -0.92 -8.59 7.18
N GLU A 108 0.16 -7.85 6.93
CA GLU A 108 1.36 -7.86 7.78
C GLU A 108 1.08 -7.31 9.19
N GLU A 109 0.31 -6.22 9.31
CA GLU A 109 -0.13 -5.71 10.62
C GLU A 109 -0.95 -6.74 11.37
N ARG A 110 -1.92 -7.38 10.70
CA ARG A 110 -2.72 -8.47 11.27
C ARG A 110 -1.85 -9.59 11.82
N HIS A 111 -0.94 -10.12 11.01
CA HIS A 111 -0.02 -11.18 11.41
C HIS A 111 0.84 -10.77 12.63
N ARG A 112 1.34 -9.53 12.66
CA ARG A 112 2.12 -9.00 13.79
C ARG A 112 1.29 -8.84 15.07
N LEU A 113 0.02 -8.48 14.97
CA LEU A 113 -0.90 -8.38 16.10
C LEU A 113 -1.25 -9.75 16.65
N GLU A 114 -1.55 -10.72 15.78
CA GLU A 114 -1.81 -12.11 16.15
C GLU A 114 -0.59 -12.75 16.83
N ALA A 115 0.62 -12.53 16.30
CA ALA A 115 1.86 -13.01 16.91
C ALA A 115 2.13 -12.41 18.31
N LYS A 116 1.54 -11.24 18.61
CA LYS A 116 1.57 -10.62 19.95
C LYS A 116 0.41 -11.07 20.85
N GLY A 117 -0.46 -11.96 20.39
CA GLY A 117 -1.62 -12.45 21.12
C GLY A 117 -2.80 -11.47 21.15
N VAL A 118 -2.85 -10.49 20.26
CA VAL A 118 -3.98 -9.55 20.16
C VAL A 118 -5.13 -10.25 19.43
N SER A 119 -6.30 -10.33 20.08
CA SER A 119 -7.53 -10.78 19.44
C SER A 119 -8.10 -9.66 18.58
N LEU A 120 -8.28 -9.93 17.29
CA LEU A 120 -8.74 -8.95 16.30
C LEU A 120 -10.25 -8.98 16.09
N GLU A 121 -10.92 -10.03 16.57
CA GLU A 121 -12.37 -10.11 16.50
C GLU A 121 -13.02 -9.48 17.74
N PRO A 122 -14.12 -8.73 17.58
CA PRO A 122 -14.86 -8.23 18.72
C PRO A 122 -15.37 -9.43 19.54
N GLN A 123 -15.09 -9.43 20.84
CA GLN A 123 -15.65 -10.45 21.70
C GLN A 123 -17.18 -10.28 21.74
N PRO A 124 -17.94 -11.36 21.53
CA PRO A 124 -19.39 -11.28 21.62
C PRO A 124 -19.75 -10.78 23.02
N ILE A 125 -20.53 -9.71 23.08
CA ILE A 125 -21.02 -9.16 24.35
C ILE A 125 -21.91 -10.24 24.97
N ALA A 126 -21.49 -10.80 26.11
CA ALA A 126 -22.33 -11.72 26.88
C ALA A 126 -23.61 -10.98 27.31
N ARG A 127 -24.77 -11.50 26.92
CA ARG A 127 -26.09 -11.00 27.33
C ARG A 127 -26.45 -11.48 28.72
#